data_AF-A0A0Q9WKJ9-F1
#
_entry.id   AF-A0A0Q9WKJ9-F1
#
_cell.length_a   1.000
_cell.length_b   1.000
_cell.length_c   1.000
_cell.angle_alpha   90.00
_cell.angle_beta   90.00
_cell.angle_gamma   90.00
#
_symmetry.space_group_name_H-M   'P 1'
#
loop_
_entity.id
_entity.type
_entity.pdbx_description
1 polymer ?
#
loop_
_entity_poly.entity_id
_entity_poly.type
_entity_poly.pdbx_seq_one_letter_code
_entity_poly.pdbx_strand_id
1 'polypeptide(L)'
;MYNIPLTVLEFNAPRREICFEEINNSNYQQLSEIPGTKLTIGSLVEVSDSGPSDFYGVIRWIGIPPNSTNIMVGIEVEDDPNLRNLSTSDGTYNGVRLFKCREGGAIFVPSNKCASDHRFVDTEGSCLVGTISPDVNGIKFGHVDCPSVLGAVPPLGVQNVDELEEICGKFKGIQGHHNSCYLDATLFSMFTFTSVFDSILYRRPDPQDISHYRAVQNVLRDEIVNPLRKNVFVRADRVMKLRKFLDQLSSVSGLTSEEKDPEEFLNSLLSQIMKVEPFLKLSSGQDSYFYQLFVEKDERLTFPTVQQLFEQSFHSSDIKLKEVPSCLIIQMPRFGKSYKMYPRILPSQFLDITDIIEDSPRQCTVCGKLAEYECRECFGCLQAGSGLDYTAFCQKCLNTVHMHAKRANHKSKKLSVPRDFKVMADHMILPRLYMDLFAVVCIETSHYVAFVKAGSGPDAPWCFFDSMADRKGEKNGYNIPEMISVRELPKWLSDEGARHINERSVKDKDLPEHAKRLFCDAYMCMYQSTDVMMYH
;
A
#
# COMPACT_ATOMS: atom_id res chain seq x y z
N MET A 1 -15.56 42.40 -50.57
CA MET A 1 -14.11 42.12 -50.47
C MET A 1 -13.94 40.83 -49.69
N TYR A 2 -13.41 39.82 -50.39
CA TYR A 2 -12.78 38.60 -49.91
C TYR A 2 -13.51 37.70 -48.90
N ASN A 3 -14.29 36.77 -49.48
CA ASN A 3 -14.36 35.37 -49.05
C ASN A 3 -12.97 34.73 -49.15
N ILE A 4 -12.53 34.03 -48.09
CA ILE A 4 -11.45 33.04 -48.17
C ILE A 4 -11.87 31.80 -47.35
N PRO A 5 -11.64 30.57 -47.85
CA PRO A 5 -12.27 29.34 -47.38
C PRO A 5 -11.43 28.58 -46.35
N LEU A 6 -12.11 27.66 -45.65
CA LEU A 6 -11.54 26.51 -44.96
C LEU A 6 -10.78 25.63 -45.96
N THR A 7 -9.45 25.51 -45.79
CA THR A 7 -8.65 24.43 -46.36
C THR A 7 -7.88 23.74 -45.25
N VAL A 8 -8.22 22.46 -45.07
CA VAL A 8 -7.41 21.44 -44.42
C VAL A 8 -6.07 21.37 -45.17
N LEU A 9 -4.97 21.64 -44.47
CA LEU A 9 -3.62 21.30 -44.93
C LEU A 9 -3.07 20.24 -43.98
N GLU A 10 -3.20 19.00 -44.43
CA GLU A 10 -2.40 17.86 -44.00
C GLU A 10 -0.92 18.19 -44.25
N PHE A 11 -0.12 18.29 -43.18
CA PHE A 11 1.33 18.11 -43.30
C PHE A 11 1.64 16.62 -43.21
N ASN A 12 1.40 15.93 -44.34
CA ASN A 12 2.05 14.67 -44.66
C ASN A 12 3.51 14.97 -45.07
N ALA A 13 4.43 14.96 -44.10
CA ALA A 13 5.84 14.81 -44.39
C ALA A 13 6.18 13.30 -44.36
N PRO A 14 6.72 12.71 -45.44
CA PRO A 14 7.01 11.29 -45.47
C PRO A 14 8.10 11.00 -44.46
N ARG A 15 7.80 10.17 -43.46
CA ARG A 15 8.84 9.35 -42.83
C ARG A 15 9.46 8.56 -43.97
N ARG A 16 10.67 8.93 -44.38
CA ARG A 16 11.55 8.02 -45.08
C ARG A 16 11.71 6.82 -44.15
N GLU A 17 10.94 5.78 -44.41
CA GLU A 17 11.39 4.41 -44.22
C GLU A 17 12.72 4.32 -44.95
N ILE A 18 13.81 4.49 -44.20
CA ILE A 18 15.06 3.91 -44.62
C ILE A 18 14.82 2.42 -44.40
N CYS A 19 14.37 1.75 -45.47
CA CYS A 19 14.67 0.35 -45.68
C CYS A 19 16.16 0.20 -45.41
N PHE A 20 16.52 -0.34 -44.25
CA PHE A 20 17.85 -0.91 -44.13
C PHE A 20 17.80 -2.17 -44.98
N GLU A 21 18.36 -2.04 -46.19
CA GLU A 21 18.90 -3.18 -46.90
C GLU A 21 19.72 -3.98 -45.89
N GLU A 22 19.27 -5.19 -45.58
CA GLU A 22 20.13 -6.22 -45.03
C GLU A 22 21.26 -6.41 -46.04
N ILE A 23 22.36 -5.68 -45.84
CA ILE A 23 23.64 -6.07 -46.41
C ILE A 23 24.06 -7.30 -45.61
N ASN A 24 23.52 -8.43 -46.04
CA ASN A 24 23.94 -9.78 -45.71
C ASN A 24 25.39 -9.92 -46.20
N ASN A 25 26.34 -9.49 -45.38
CA ASN A 25 27.75 -9.70 -45.65
C ASN A 25 28.54 -9.73 -44.35
N SER A 26 28.29 -10.73 -43.54
CA SER A 26 29.19 -11.06 -42.44
C SER A 26 29.18 -12.56 -42.24
N ASN A 27 30.25 -13.24 -42.68
CA ASN A 27 30.57 -14.61 -42.31
C ASN A 27 30.90 -14.77 -40.80
N TYR A 28 30.27 -13.95 -39.94
CA TYR A 28 30.46 -13.87 -38.50
C TYR A 28 29.24 -14.43 -37.81
N GLN A 29 29.42 -15.41 -36.92
CA GLN A 29 28.33 -15.94 -36.10
C GLN A 29 28.14 -15.04 -34.88
N GLN A 30 27.01 -14.35 -34.77
CA GLN A 30 26.70 -13.50 -33.63
C GLN A 30 26.20 -14.32 -32.43
N LEU A 31 26.66 -13.98 -31.23
CA LEU A 31 26.25 -14.58 -29.97
C LEU A 31 25.64 -13.51 -29.04
N SER A 32 24.73 -13.91 -28.17
CA SER A 32 24.12 -13.02 -27.15
C SER A 32 24.94 -12.95 -25.85
N GLU A 33 25.80 -13.94 -25.61
CA GLU A 33 26.59 -14.10 -24.40
C GLU A 33 27.92 -14.81 -24.68
N ILE A 34 28.90 -14.65 -23.79
CA ILE A 34 30.15 -15.42 -23.82
C ILE A 34 29.88 -16.76 -23.08
N PRO A 35 29.88 -17.91 -23.79
CA PRO A 35 29.64 -19.22 -23.20
C PRO A 35 30.58 -19.52 -22.03
N GLY A 36 30.02 -19.97 -20.91
CA GLY A 36 30.78 -20.27 -19.69
C GLY A 36 31.03 -19.07 -18.77
N THR A 37 30.47 -17.89 -19.07
CA THR A 37 30.54 -16.70 -18.21
C THR A 37 29.17 -16.05 -18.04
N LYS A 38 29.05 -15.04 -17.16
CA LYS A 38 27.84 -14.19 -17.02
C LYS A 38 27.85 -12.95 -17.95
N LEU A 39 28.84 -12.83 -18.84
CA LEU A 39 29.06 -11.64 -19.65
C LEU A 39 28.18 -11.65 -20.93
N THR A 40 27.33 -10.64 -21.06
CA THR A 40 26.41 -10.43 -22.19
C THR A 40 26.62 -9.07 -22.84
N ILE A 41 26.01 -8.83 -24.01
CA ILE A 41 26.00 -7.50 -24.64
C ILE A 41 25.39 -6.48 -23.65
N GLY A 42 26.15 -5.44 -23.32
CA GLY A 42 25.82 -4.42 -22.32
C GLY A 42 26.52 -4.61 -20.96
N SER A 43 27.29 -5.68 -20.76
CA SER A 43 28.06 -5.89 -19.53
C SER A 43 29.27 -4.96 -19.44
N LEU A 44 29.55 -4.47 -18.24
CA LEU A 44 30.78 -3.74 -17.90
C LEU A 44 31.92 -4.74 -17.72
N VAL A 45 33.01 -4.52 -18.44
CA VAL A 45 34.16 -5.41 -18.46
C VAL A 45 35.46 -4.66 -18.24
N GLU A 46 36.32 -5.30 -17.47
CA GLU A 46 37.75 -5.01 -17.41
C GLU A 46 38.44 -5.94 -18.40
N VAL A 47 39.35 -5.39 -19.19
CA VAL A 47 40.07 -6.14 -20.22
C VAL A 47 41.54 -6.13 -19.91
N SER A 48 42.07 -7.33 -19.70
CA SER A 48 43.47 -7.54 -19.40
C SER A 48 44.29 -7.58 -20.68
N ASP A 49 45.13 -6.57 -20.89
CA ASP A 49 46.14 -6.60 -21.94
C ASP A 49 47.54 -6.71 -21.35
N SER A 50 48.48 -7.17 -22.17
CA SER A 50 49.88 -7.49 -21.80
C SER A 50 50.73 -6.27 -21.38
N GLY A 51 50.10 -5.12 -21.13
CA GLY A 51 50.69 -3.83 -20.79
C GLY A 51 50.42 -3.42 -19.34
N PRO A 52 50.86 -2.21 -18.94
CA PRO A 52 50.91 -1.80 -17.53
C PRO A 52 49.56 -1.34 -16.92
N SER A 53 48.45 -1.42 -17.65
CA SER A 53 47.14 -0.96 -17.17
C SER A 53 45.99 -1.68 -17.86
N ASP A 54 45.12 -2.30 -17.07
CA ASP A 54 43.81 -2.80 -17.51
C ASP A 54 42.92 -1.62 -17.95
N PHE A 55 42.02 -1.86 -18.90
CA PHE A 55 41.09 -0.84 -19.39
C PHE A 55 39.64 -1.32 -19.33
N TYR A 56 38.73 -0.35 -19.19
CA TYR A 56 37.33 -0.60 -18.90
C TYR A 56 36.42 -0.22 -20.06
N GLY A 57 35.34 -0.96 -20.22
CA GLY A 57 34.36 -0.67 -21.27
C GLY A 57 33.10 -1.52 -21.18
N VAL A 58 32.24 -1.33 -22.18
CA VAL A 58 30.95 -2.02 -22.31
C VAL A 58 30.99 -2.95 -23.51
N ILE A 59 30.58 -4.21 -23.32
CA ILE A 59 30.43 -5.14 -24.45
C ILE A 59 29.32 -4.65 -25.38
N ARG A 60 29.65 -4.41 -26.66
CA ARG A 60 28.68 -4.03 -27.71
C ARG A 60 28.44 -5.11 -28.74
N TRP A 61 29.34 -6.08 -28.86
CA TRP A 61 29.23 -7.17 -29.82
C TRP A 61 29.93 -8.43 -29.31
N ILE A 62 29.36 -9.60 -29.58
CA ILE A 62 29.98 -10.90 -29.32
C ILE A 62 29.76 -11.77 -30.55
N GLY A 63 30.82 -12.43 -31.05
CA GLY A 63 30.67 -13.35 -32.16
C GLY A 63 31.95 -14.07 -32.56
N ILE A 64 31.83 -14.94 -33.56
CA ILE A 64 32.92 -15.78 -34.06
C ILE A 64 33.27 -15.31 -35.48
N PRO A 65 34.52 -14.86 -35.73
CA PRO A 65 34.97 -14.45 -37.06
C PRO A 65 35.03 -15.59 -38.09
N PRO A 66 34.90 -15.29 -39.39
CA PRO A 66 35.14 -16.27 -40.44
C PRO A 66 36.55 -16.84 -40.33
N ASN A 67 36.67 -18.16 -40.38
CA ASN A 67 37.91 -18.92 -40.24
C ASN A 67 38.52 -18.95 -38.82
N SER A 68 37.74 -18.65 -37.78
CA SER A 68 38.15 -18.84 -36.38
C SER A 68 37.13 -19.68 -35.62
N THR A 69 37.59 -20.41 -34.60
CA THR A 69 36.73 -21.04 -33.58
C THR A 69 36.69 -20.22 -32.29
N ASN A 70 37.44 -19.12 -32.22
CA ASN A 70 37.56 -18.31 -31.02
C ASN A 70 36.48 -17.22 -30.97
N ILE A 71 35.87 -17.08 -29.80
CA ILE A 71 34.87 -16.04 -29.55
C ILE A 71 35.58 -14.71 -29.34
N MET A 72 35.13 -13.72 -30.10
CA MET A 72 35.61 -12.37 -30.10
C MET A 72 34.55 -11.44 -29.53
N VAL A 73 35.01 -10.43 -28.78
CA VAL A 73 34.17 -9.48 -28.05
C VAL A 73 34.55 -8.08 -28.52
N GLY A 74 33.56 -7.35 -29.04
CA GLY A 74 33.67 -5.94 -29.39
C GLY A 74 33.24 -5.09 -28.20
N ILE A 75 34.14 -4.21 -27.74
CA ILE A 75 33.97 -3.43 -26.52
C ILE A 75 34.07 -1.95 -26.87
N GLU A 76 33.11 -1.18 -26.37
CA GLU A 76 33.15 0.29 -26.39
C GLU A 76 33.87 0.76 -25.11
N VAL A 77 35.02 1.40 -25.27
CA VAL A 77 35.91 1.76 -24.16
C VAL A 77 35.56 3.11 -23.54
N GLU A 78 35.77 3.26 -22.23
CA GLU A 78 35.64 4.55 -21.53
C GLU A 78 36.71 5.55 -22.06
N ASP A 79 36.45 6.87 -21.97
CA ASP A 79 37.43 7.89 -22.42
C ASP A 79 38.66 7.89 -21.50
N ASP A 80 39.66 7.05 -21.81
CA ASP A 80 40.92 6.96 -21.08
C ASP A 80 42.12 7.47 -21.93
N PRO A 81 42.94 8.42 -21.43
CA PRO A 81 44.13 8.90 -22.12
C PRO A 81 45.18 7.80 -22.43
N ASN A 82 45.11 6.62 -21.81
CA ASN A 82 46.01 5.48 -22.05
C ASN A 82 45.70 4.68 -23.32
N LEU A 83 44.57 4.94 -24.00
CA LEU A 83 44.15 4.25 -25.23
C LEU A 83 44.99 4.57 -26.47
N ARG A 84 45.92 5.55 -26.40
CA ARG A 84 46.70 6.03 -27.56
C ARG A 84 47.65 5.00 -28.19
N ASN A 85 47.91 3.87 -27.52
CA ASN A 85 48.81 2.82 -28.00
C ASN A 85 48.08 1.55 -28.49
N LEU A 86 46.75 1.53 -28.51
CA LEU A 86 45.94 0.38 -28.91
C LEU A 86 45.35 0.57 -30.33
N SER A 87 45.16 -0.55 -31.05
CA SER A 87 44.48 -0.57 -32.35
C SER A 87 42.97 -0.35 -32.17
N THR A 88 42.60 0.90 -31.87
CA THR A 88 41.21 1.31 -31.67
C THR A 88 40.49 1.52 -33.00
N SER A 89 39.22 1.15 -33.10
CA SER A 89 38.35 1.41 -34.25
C SER A 89 37.09 2.19 -33.86
N ASP A 90 36.19 2.41 -34.81
CA ASP A 90 34.90 3.07 -34.64
C ASP A 90 33.73 2.06 -34.57
N GLY A 91 34.04 0.81 -34.18
CA GLY A 91 33.12 -0.34 -34.19
C GLY A 91 33.22 -1.18 -35.47
N THR A 92 34.20 -0.90 -36.32
CA THR A 92 34.53 -1.68 -37.52
C THR A 92 35.66 -2.69 -37.22
N TYR A 93 35.49 -3.94 -37.68
CA TYR A 93 36.50 -5.00 -37.60
C TYR A 93 36.66 -5.66 -38.98
N ASN A 94 37.89 -5.74 -39.50
CA ASN A 94 38.20 -6.28 -40.83
C ASN A 94 37.30 -5.74 -41.97
N GLY A 95 37.00 -4.44 -41.95
CA GLY A 95 36.17 -3.78 -42.96
C GLY A 95 34.66 -3.96 -42.80
N VAL A 96 34.19 -4.72 -41.80
CA VAL A 96 32.76 -4.90 -41.49
C VAL A 96 32.41 -4.12 -40.23
N ARG A 97 31.34 -3.32 -40.29
CA ARG A 97 30.84 -2.58 -39.13
C ARG A 97 29.99 -3.48 -38.24
N LEU A 98 30.45 -3.76 -37.03
CA LEU A 98 29.79 -4.66 -36.08
C LEU A 98 28.95 -3.89 -35.04
N PHE A 99 29.36 -2.67 -34.69
CA PHE A 99 28.56 -1.72 -33.91
C PHE A 99 28.96 -0.27 -34.23
N LYS A 100 28.27 0.72 -33.66
CA LYS A 100 28.59 2.14 -33.81
C LYS A 100 29.08 2.71 -32.48
N CYS A 101 30.19 3.44 -32.49
CA CYS A 101 30.72 4.18 -31.36
C CYS A 101 31.52 5.39 -31.86
N ARG A 102 32.15 6.15 -30.95
CA ARG A 102 33.05 7.27 -31.32
C ARG A 102 34.28 6.76 -32.08
N GLU A 103 34.91 7.63 -32.87
CA GLU A 103 36.17 7.31 -33.56
C GLU A 103 37.27 6.97 -32.54
N GLY A 104 37.89 5.79 -32.69
CA GLY A 104 38.85 5.26 -31.72
C GLY A 104 38.22 4.78 -30.40
N GLY A 105 36.90 4.60 -30.36
CA GLY A 105 36.15 4.18 -29.17
C GLY A 105 35.86 2.68 -29.06
N ALA A 106 36.31 1.86 -30.03
CA ALA A 106 36.10 0.42 -30.03
C ALA A 106 37.39 -0.37 -30.04
N ILE A 107 37.34 -1.54 -29.41
CA ILE A 107 38.38 -2.57 -29.49
C ILE A 107 37.73 -3.94 -29.68
N PHE A 108 38.51 -4.88 -30.21
CA PHE A 108 38.10 -6.27 -30.37
C PHE A 108 39.12 -7.18 -29.70
N VAL A 109 38.68 -7.95 -28.71
CA VAL A 109 39.54 -8.85 -27.94
C VAL A 109 38.95 -10.26 -27.89
N PRO A 110 39.78 -11.30 -27.71
CA PRO A 110 39.27 -12.64 -27.45
C PRO A 110 38.57 -12.70 -26.09
N SER A 111 37.54 -13.53 -25.98
CA SER A 111 36.71 -13.67 -24.76
C SER A 111 37.49 -13.96 -23.48
N ASN A 112 38.65 -14.62 -23.55
CA ASN A 112 39.49 -14.92 -22.39
C ASN A 112 40.22 -13.71 -21.79
N LYS A 113 40.20 -12.55 -22.48
CA LYS A 113 40.75 -11.29 -21.97
C LYS A 113 39.69 -10.42 -21.29
N CYS A 114 38.43 -10.83 -21.28
CA CYS A 114 37.34 -10.08 -20.66
C CYS A 114 37.00 -10.66 -19.29
N ALA A 115 37.09 -9.83 -18.26
CA ALA A 115 36.57 -10.12 -16.92
C ALA A 115 35.46 -9.11 -16.57
N SER A 116 34.62 -9.45 -15.60
CA SER A 116 33.70 -8.46 -15.03
C SER A 116 34.51 -7.34 -14.37
N ASP A 117 34.10 -6.09 -14.58
CA ASP A 117 34.79 -4.93 -13.99
C ASP A 117 34.76 -5.00 -12.45
N HIS A 118 35.92 -5.27 -11.85
CA HIS A 118 36.07 -5.44 -10.41
C HIS A 118 35.69 -4.20 -9.61
N ARG A 119 35.69 -3.00 -10.20
CA ARG A 119 35.20 -1.76 -9.55
C ARG A 119 33.71 -1.84 -9.22
N PHE A 120 32.99 -2.72 -9.90
CA PHE A 120 31.55 -2.96 -9.75
C PHE A 120 31.23 -4.39 -9.29
N VAL A 121 32.25 -5.18 -8.91
CA VAL A 121 32.06 -6.44 -8.19
C VAL A 121 31.94 -6.09 -6.71
N ASP A 122 30.70 -6.10 -6.20
CA ASP A 122 30.42 -5.90 -4.77
C ASP A 122 31.32 -6.82 -3.94
N THR A 123 32.04 -6.21 -2.99
CA THR A 123 32.95 -6.89 -2.06
C THR A 123 32.22 -8.03 -1.35
N GLU A 124 32.46 -9.27 -1.80
CA GLU A 124 31.99 -10.49 -1.16
C GLU A 124 32.61 -10.64 0.23
N GLY A 125 31.96 -10.07 1.23
CA GLY A 125 32.24 -10.31 2.64
C GLY A 125 31.52 -11.57 3.13
N SER A 126 32.21 -12.70 3.08
CA SER A 126 32.07 -13.90 3.93
C SER A 126 30.65 -14.32 4.36
N CYS A 127 30.06 -15.29 3.66
CA CYS A 127 29.22 -16.32 4.28
C CYS A 127 29.46 -17.68 3.61
N LEU A 128 29.68 -18.68 4.46
CA LEU A 128 30.09 -20.04 4.13
C LEU A 128 29.09 -20.78 3.24
N VAL A 129 29.66 -21.55 2.32
CA VAL A 129 29.09 -22.60 1.47
C VAL A 129 27.77 -23.18 1.98
N GLY A 130 26.67 -22.78 1.33
CA GLY A 130 25.35 -23.35 1.48
C GLY A 130 24.53 -23.12 0.21
N THR A 131 24.55 -24.10 -0.69
CA THR A 131 23.65 -24.35 -1.83
C THR A 131 22.75 -23.18 -2.27
N ILE A 132 23.30 -22.26 -3.06
CA ILE A 132 22.55 -21.16 -3.69
C ILE A 132 21.91 -21.66 -4.99
N SER A 133 20.58 -21.73 -5.01
CA SER A 133 19.79 -21.74 -6.24
C SER A 133 20.02 -20.45 -7.03
N PRO A 134 20.15 -20.47 -8.37
CA PRO A 134 20.44 -19.27 -9.15
C PRO A 134 19.17 -18.42 -9.27
N ASP A 135 18.88 -17.59 -8.27
CA ASP A 135 17.74 -16.68 -8.32
C ASP A 135 18.11 -15.44 -9.15
N VAL A 136 17.89 -15.54 -10.46
CA VAL A 136 18.04 -14.44 -11.46
C VAL A 136 17.21 -13.19 -11.06
N ASN A 137 16.27 -13.32 -10.11
CA ASN A 137 15.45 -12.23 -9.60
C ASN A 137 16.15 -11.32 -8.58
N GLY A 138 17.22 -11.78 -7.90
CA GLY A 138 17.93 -10.98 -6.89
C GLY A 138 18.49 -9.67 -7.44
N ILE A 139 18.82 -9.64 -8.74
CA ILE A 139 19.35 -8.45 -9.41
C ILE A 139 18.26 -7.38 -9.64
N LYS A 140 16.99 -7.77 -9.77
CA LYS A 140 15.87 -6.84 -10.06
C LYS A 140 15.20 -6.27 -8.82
N PHE A 141 15.36 -6.91 -7.66
CA PHE A 141 14.67 -6.54 -6.42
C PHE A 141 15.62 -6.22 -5.26
N GLY A 142 16.92 -6.16 -5.54
CA GLY A 142 17.97 -5.90 -4.55
C GLY A 142 18.47 -7.16 -3.85
N HIS A 143 19.61 -7.02 -3.16
CA HIS A 143 20.38 -8.12 -2.57
C HIS A 143 19.94 -8.51 -1.16
N VAL A 144 18.87 -7.91 -0.62
CA VAL A 144 18.36 -8.27 0.71
C VAL A 144 17.61 -9.59 0.61
N ASP A 145 18.11 -10.60 1.33
CA ASP A 145 17.47 -11.91 1.38
C ASP A 145 16.13 -11.84 2.10
N CYS A 146 15.12 -12.51 1.52
CA CYS A 146 13.78 -12.60 2.06
C CYS A 146 13.30 -14.05 1.99
N PRO A 147 13.78 -14.94 2.89
CA PRO A 147 13.36 -16.33 2.92
C PRO A 147 11.92 -16.45 3.43
N SER A 148 11.23 -17.51 3.01
CA SER A 148 9.92 -17.86 3.55
C SER A 148 10.06 -18.25 5.03
N VAL A 149 9.14 -17.77 5.86
CA VAL A 149 9.10 -18.07 7.29
C VAL A 149 7.88 -18.92 7.57
N LEU A 150 8.09 -20.17 7.97
CA LEU A 150 7.04 -21.13 8.26
C LEU A 150 6.57 -21.03 9.73
N GLY A 151 5.36 -21.49 9.98
CA GLY A 151 4.76 -21.56 11.32
C GLY A 151 3.89 -20.36 11.64
N ALA A 152 3.57 -20.20 12.92
CA ALA A 152 2.78 -19.07 13.40
C ALA A 152 3.70 -17.98 13.95
N VAL A 153 3.63 -16.78 13.36
CA VAL A 153 4.37 -15.60 13.83
C VAL A 153 3.36 -14.56 14.34
N PRO A 154 3.43 -14.16 15.62
CA PRO A 154 2.53 -13.14 16.15
C PRO A 154 2.81 -11.78 15.50
N PRO A 155 1.83 -10.85 15.49
CA PRO A 155 2.09 -9.47 15.08
C PRO A 155 3.23 -8.85 15.89
N LEU A 156 3.87 -7.82 15.32
CA LEU A 156 4.86 -7.03 16.06
C LEU A 156 4.17 -6.38 17.27
N GLY A 157 4.69 -6.63 18.47
CA GLY A 157 4.22 -5.98 19.69
C GLY A 157 5.24 -4.96 20.14
N VAL A 158 4.89 -3.67 20.07
CA VAL A 158 5.78 -2.57 20.48
C VAL A 158 5.20 -1.89 21.72
N GLN A 159 6.01 -1.79 22.77
CA GLN A 159 5.56 -1.25 24.06
C GLN A 159 5.70 0.27 24.14
N ASN A 160 6.71 0.84 23.49
CA ASN A 160 7.00 2.26 23.56
C ASN A 160 7.61 2.81 22.26
N VAL A 161 7.72 4.13 22.18
CA VAL A 161 8.21 4.84 20.99
C VAL A 161 9.67 4.51 20.68
N ASP A 162 10.51 4.29 21.70
CA ASP A 162 11.94 4.02 21.51
C ASP A 162 12.16 2.66 20.84
N GLU A 163 11.41 1.63 21.27
CA GLU A 163 11.40 0.31 20.62
C GLU A 163 10.89 0.40 19.16
N LEU A 164 9.89 1.25 18.88
CA LEU A 164 9.44 1.48 17.51
C LEU A 164 10.56 2.07 16.65
N GLU A 165 11.33 3.02 17.19
CA GLU A 165 12.42 3.67 16.47
C GLU A 165 13.57 2.72 16.11
N GLU A 166 13.86 1.73 16.96
CA GLU A 166 14.83 0.69 16.65
C GLU A 166 14.38 -0.22 15.50
N ILE A 167 13.07 -0.43 15.36
CA ILE A 167 12.47 -1.26 14.31
C ILE A 167 12.35 -0.48 12.99
N CYS A 168 12.13 0.85 13.08
CA CYS A 168 12.00 1.75 11.95
C CYS A 168 13.32 1.99 11.18
N GLY A 169 13.19 2.51 9.96
CA GLY A 169 14.30 2.84 9.07
C GLY A 169 14.07 2.42 7.62
N LYS A 170 15.12 2.59 6.81
CA LYS A 170 15.15 2.12 5.42
C LYS A 170 15.22 0.60 5.34
N PHE A 171 14.71 0.03 4.25
CA PHE A 171 14.59 -1.42 4.07
C PHE A 171 13.71 -2.09 5.15
N LYS A 172 12.67 -1.38 5.60
CA LYS A 172 11.67 -1.89 6.54
C LYS A 172 10.28 -1.83 5.92
N GLY A 173 9.47 -2.84 6.20
CA GLY A 173 8.14 -3.03 5.62
C GLY A 173 8.15 -3.77 4.28
N ILE A 174 7.15 -3.52 3.45
CA ILE A 174 6.96 -4.22 2.16
C ILE A 174 7.60 -3.39 1.04
N GLN A 175 8.52 -3.99 0.29
CA GLN A 175 9.14 -3.34 -0.86
C GLN A 175 8.15 -3.20 -2.02
N GLY A 176 7.93 -1.97 -2.47
CA GLY A 176 7.06 -1.69 -3.60
C GLY A 176 7.74 -1.94 -4.95
N HIS A 177 6.95 -2.35 -5.94
CA HIS A 177 7.39 -2.53 -7.32
C HIS A 177 6.23 -2.39 -8.31
N HIS A 178 6.41 -1.57 -9.36
CA HIS A 178 5.45 -1.37 -10.45
C HIS A 178 4.01 -1.11 -9.98
N ASN A 179 3.74 0.10 -9.46
CA ASN A 179 2.41 0.53 -9.04
C ASN A 179 1.75 -0.36 -7.97
N SER A 180 2.53 -1.03 -7.12
CA SER A 180 2.03 -1.94 -6.08
C SER A 180 1.57 -1.24 -4.79
N CYS A 181 1.72 0.07 -4.64
CA CYS A 181 1.54 0.76 -3.35
C CYS A 181 0.17 0.53 -2.71
N TYR A 182 -0.90 0.39 -3.51
CA TYR A 182 -2.25 0.03 -3.02
C TYR A 182 -2.26 -1.31 -2.27
N LEU A 183 -1.49 -2.29 -2.75
CA LEU A 183 -1.36 -3.61 -2.17
C LEU A 183 -0.43 -3.57 -0.95
N ASP A 184 0.73 -2.92 -1.11
CA ASP A 184 1.77 -2.87 -0.08
C ASP A 184 1.25 -2.17 1.19
N ALA A 185 0.66 -0.97 1.04
CA ALA A 185 0.13 -0.20 2.17
C ALA A 185 -1.03 -0.91 2.87
N THR A 186 -1.90 -1.59 2.11
CA THR A 186 -3.03 -2.33 2.67
C THR A 186 -2.58 -3.59 3.41
N LEU A 187 -1.69 -4.40 2.82
CA LEU A 187 -1.13 -5.58 3.50
C LEU A 187 -0.36 -5.19 4.76
N PHE A 188 0.43 -4.12 4.69
CA PHE A 188 1.15 -3.60 5.85
C PHE A 188 0.18 -3.17 6.97
N SER A 189 -0.91 -2.47 6.62
CA SER A 189 -1.95 -2.06 7.57
C SER A 189 -2.66 -3.25 8.22
N MET A 190 -2.97 -4.30 7.44
CA MET A 190 -3.74 -5.45 7.91
C MET A 190 -2.92 -6.42 8.78
N PHE A 191 -1.63 -6.58 8.54
CA PHE A 191 -0.91 -7.73 9.11
C PHE A 191 0.30 -7.40 9.97
N THR A 192 0.79 -6.17 10.01
CA THR A 192 2.07 -5.88 10.69
C THR A 192 1.95 -5.92 12.21
N PHE A 193 1.01 -5.15 12.78
CA PHE A 193 0.87 -4.95 14.24
C PHE A 193 -0.46 -5.48 14.81
N THR A 194 -1.40 -5.90 13.96
CA THR A 194 -2.71 -6.45 14.39
C THR A 194 -2.84 -7.92 14.03
N SER A 195 -3.61 -8.66 14.85
CA SER A 195 -3.99 -10.05 14.63
C SER A 195 -5.43 -10.21 14.12
N VAL A 196 -6.17 -9.12 13.91
CA VAL A 196 -7.61 -9.16 13.56
C VAL A 196 -7.89 -9.97 12.30
N PHE A 197 -6.92 -10.03 11.38
CA PHE A 197 -7.03 -10.74 10.12
C PHE A 197 -6.34 -12.11 10.12
N ASP A 198 -5.80 -12.58 11.26
CA ASP A 198 -5.03 -13.82 11.33
C ASP A 198 -5.90 -15.06 11.04
N SER A 199 -7.21 -14.96 11.29
CA SER A 199 -8.17 -16.00 10.92
C SER A 199 -8.06 -16.37 9.43
N ILE A 200 -7.75 -15.40 8.56
CA ILE A 200 -7.56 -15.59 7.10
C ILE A 200 -6.32 -16.45 6.82
N LEU A 201 -5.25 -16.27 7.60
CA LEU A 201 -3.95 -16.94 7.42
C LEU A 201 -3.99 -18.41 7.86
N TYR A 202 -4.87 -18.75 8.79
CA TYR A 202 -4.94 -20.09 9.41
C TYR A 202 -6.27 -20.83 9.16
N ARG A 203 -7.25 -20.21 8.48
CA ARG A 203 -8.51 -20.89 8.11
C ARG A 203 -8.22 -22.12 7.26
N ARG A 204 -8.76 -23.26 7.69
CA ARG A 204 -8.67 -24.51 6.93
C ARG A 204 -9.48 -24.40 5.63
N PRO A 205 -8.98 -24.97 4.51
CA PRO A 205 -9.75 -25.00 3.27
C PRO A 205 -11.03 -25.82 3.43
N ASP A 206 -12.09 -25.32 2.84
CA ASP A 206 -13.42 -25.92 2.73
C ASP A 206 -13.60 -26.52 1.31
N PRO A 207 -14.42 -27.58 1.12
CA PRO A 207 -14.81 -28.07 -0.20
C PRO A 207 -15.31 -27.00 -1.20
N GLN A 208 -15.85 -25.88 -0.71
CA GLN A 208 -16.30 -24.79 -1.56
C GLN A 208 -15.17 -23.88 -2.06
N ASP A 209 -13.94 -23.97 -1.51
CA ASP A 209 -12.83 -23.09 -1.87
C ASP A 209 -12.24 -23.39 -3.26
N ILE A 210 -11.51 -22.41 -3.80
CA ILE A 210 -10.82 -22.58 -5.08
C ILE A 210 -9.66 -23.58 -4.97
N SER A 211 -9.32 -24.24 -6.08
CA SER A 211 -8.24 -25.25 -6.11
C SER A 211 -6.88 -24.71 -5.65
N HIS A 212 -6.61 -23.42 -5.89
CA HIS A 212 -5.35 -22.75 -5.53
C HIS A 212 -5.37 -22.12 -4.13
N TYR A 213 -6.43 -22.30 -3.32
CA TYR A 213 -6.60 -21.64 -2.03
C TYR A 213 -5.38 -21.80 -1.11
N ARG A 214 -4.88 -23.03 -0.94
CA ARG A 214 -3.69 -23.29 -0.12
C ARG A 214 -2.43 -22.60 -0.65
N ALA A 215 -2.28 -22.53 -1.97
CA ALA A 215 -1.12 -21.89 -2.58
C ALA A 215 -1.12 -20.39 -2.28
N VAL A 216 -2.27 -19.72 -2.45
CA VAL A 216 -2.41 -18.29 -2.13
C VAL A 216 -2.23 -18.05 -0.64
N GLN A 217 -2.87 -18.86 0.20
CA GLN A 217 -2.74 -18.75 1.66
C GLN A 217 -1.28 -18.92 2.12
N ASN A 218 -0.54 -19.88 1.55
CA ASN A 218 0.87 -20.07 1.88
C ASN A 218 1.74 -18.90 1.41
N VAL A 219 1.49 -18.31 0.24
CA VAL A 219 2.22 -17.10 -0.18
C VAL A 219 1.93 -15.94 0.76
N LEU A 220 0.65 -15.70 1.08
CA LEU A 220 0.26 -14.62 1.98
C LEU A 220 0.87 -14.82 3.38
N ARG A 221 0.75 -16.02 3.96
CA ARG A 221 1.24 -16.33 5.31
C ARG A 221 2.76 -16.45 5.35
N ASP A 222 3.33 -17.38 4.60
CA ASP A 222 4.71 -17.83 4.77
C ASP A 222 5.73 -16.98 4.00
N GLU A 223 5.31 -16.33 2.91
CA GLU A 223 6.21 -15.51 2.07
C GLU A 223 6.05 -14.00 2.29
N ILE A 224 4.94 -13.54 2.89
CA ILE A 224 4.66 -12.12 3.10
C ILE A 224 4.50 -11.80 4.58
N VAL A 225 3.44 -12.29 5.24
CA VAL A 225 3.10 -11.88 6.61
C VAL A 225 4.13 -12.34 7.63
N ASN A 226 4.55 -13.60 7.59
CA ASN A 226 5.52 -14.12 8.55
C ASN A 226 6.90 -13.47 8.40
N PRO A 227 7.47 -13.29 7.18
CA PRO A 227 8.69 -12.50 7.01
C PRO A 227 8.52 -11.02 7.43
N LEU A 228 7.35 -10.41 7.17
CA LEU A 228 7.07 -9.04 7.61
C LEU A 228 7.10 -8.93 9.14
N ARG A 229 6.47 -9.86 9.85
CA ARG A 229 6.44 -9.85 11.33
C ARG A 229 7.77 -10.25 11.95
N LYS A 230 8.52 -11.17 11.34
CA LYS A 230 9.78 -11.68 11.92
C LYS A 230 11.00 -10.83 11.55
N ASN A 231 11.10 -10.43 10.29
CA ASN A 231 12.28 -9.77 9.74
C ASN A 231 12.03 -8.28 9.48
N VAL A 232 10.77 -7.83 9.58
CA VAL A 232 10.36 -6.42 9.33
C VAL A 232 10.70 -5.99 7.90
N PHE A 233 10.78 -6.95 6.98
CA PHE A 233 11.05 -6.68 5.56
C PHE A 233 10.47 -7.78 4.68
N VAL A 234 9.83 -7.38 3.57
CA VAL A 234 9.36 -8.27 2.51
C VAL A 234 9.83 -7.74 1.17
N ARG A 235 10.51 -8.59 0.40
CA ARG A 235 10.98 -8.27 -0.94
C ARG A 235 9.84 -8.32 -1.96
N ALA A 236 9.90 -7.46 -2.97
CA ALA A 236 8.80 -7.25 -3.91
C ALA A 236 8.46 -8.48 -4.78
N ASP A 237 9.38 -9.43 -4.95
CA ASP A 237 9.13 -10.68 -5.68
C ASP A 237 8.07 -11.54 -4.98
N ARG A 238 8.03 -11.53 -3.64
CA ARG A 238 7.02 -12.25 -2.84
C ARG A 238 5.63 -11.67 -3.08
N VAL A 239 5.53 -10.35 -3.05
CA VAL A 239 4.30 -9.61 -3.37
C VAL A 239 3.89 -9.83 -4.82
N MET A 240 4.85 -9.88 -5.75
CA MET A 240 4.58 -10.15 -7.17
C MET A 240 4.00 -11.55 -7.41
N LYS A 241 4.40 -12.56 -6.62
CA LYS A 241 3.76 -13.88 -6.66
C LYS A 241 2.29 -13.80 -6.26
N LEU A 242 1.96 -13.05 -5.20
CA LEU A 242 0.57 -12.81 -4.81
C LEU A 242 -0.21 -12.07 -5.90
N ARG A 243 0.38 -11.03 -6.51
CA ARG A 243 -0.23 -10.29 -7.63
C ARG A 243 -0.54 -11.20 -8.81
N LYS A 244 0.35 -12.12 -9.17
CA LYS A 244 0.12 -13.12 -10.24
C LYS A 244 -1.06 -14.03 -9.92
N PHE A 245 -1.18 -14.50 -8.68
CA PHE A 245 -2.34 -15.29 -8.27
C PHE A 245 -3.64 -14.48 -8.35
N LEU A 246 -3.64 -13.24 -7.85
CA LEU A 246 -4.82 -12.39 -7.89
C LEU A 246 -5.24 -12.08 -9.35
N ASP A 247 -4.29 -11.78 -10.23
CA ASP A 247 -4.55 -11.49 -11.66
C ASP A 247 -5.10 -12.72 -12.42
N GLN A 248 -4.68 -13.92 -12.03
CA GLN A 248 -5.14 -15.18 -12.64
C GLN A 248 -6.48 -15.68 -12.11
N LEU A 249 -6.75 -15.45 -10.82
CA LEU A 249 -7.86 -16.08 -10.10
C LEU A 249 -9.02 -15.13 -9.81
N SER A 250 -8.80 -13.82 -9.89
CA SER A 250 -9.84 -12.81 -9.66
C SER A 250 -10.40 -12.26 -10.96
N SER A 251 -11.54 -11.57 -10.88
CA SER A 251 -12.15 -10.86 -12.00
C SER A 251 -11.43 -9.55 -12.38
N VAL A 252 -10.43 -9.13 -11.59
CA VAL A 252 -9.72 -7.85 -11.77
C VAL A 252 -8.46 -8.10 -12.57
N SER A 253 -8.36 -7.49 -13.76
CA SER A 253 -7.19 -7.59 -14.63
C SER A 253 -6.18 -6.46 -14.39
N GLY A 254 -4.93 -6.67 -14.78
CA GLY A 254 -3.88 -5.65 -14.68
C GLY A 254 -3.32 -5.52 -13.27
N LEU A 255 -3.62 -6.47 -12.39
CA LEU A 255 -3.13 -6.46 -11.01
C LEU A 255 -1.62 -6.56 -10.94
N THR A 256 -0.91 -7.01 -11.98
CA THR A 256 0.56 -7.13 -12.04
C THR A 256 1.31 -5.88 -12.51
N SER A 257 0.62 -4.90 -13.12
CA SER A 257 1.24 -3.73 -13.76
C SER A 257 0.58 -2.39 -13.44
N GLU A 258 -0.73 -2.39 -13.19
CA GLU A 258 -1.51 -1.18 -12.99
C GLU A 258 -1.68 -0.86 -11.50
N GLU A 259 -1.86 0.43 -11.23
CA GLU A 259 -2.36 0.90 -9.94
C GLU A 259 -3.85 0.55 -9.84
N LYS A 260 -4.26 -0.04 -8.72
CA LYS A 260 -5.66 -0.38 -8.43
C LYS A 260 -6.12 0.28 -7.15
N ASP A 261 -7.43 0.26 -6.93
CA ASP A 261 -8.01 0.70 -5.67
C ASP A 261 -7.82 -0.38 -4.58
N PRO A 262 -7.44 -0.02 -3.33
CA PRO A 262 -7.45 -0.95 -2.21
C PRO A 262 -8.77 -1.70 -2.03
N GLU A 263 -9.90 -1.08 -2.37
CA GLU A 263 -11.23 -1.71 -2.35
C GLU A 263 -11.31 -2.90 -3.31
N GLU A 264 -10.86 -2.71 -4.56
CA GLU A 264 -10.84 -3.77 -5.57
C GLU A 264 -9.93 -4.92 -5.13
N PHE A 265 -8.76 -4.59 -4.59
CA PHE A 265 -7.84 -5.59 -4.04
C PHE A 265 -8.48 -6.39 -2.89
N LEU A 266 -9.07 -5.71 -1.91
CA LEU A 266 -9.70 -6.37 -0.76
C LEU A 266 -10.86 -7.27 -1.19
N ASN A 267 -11.68 -6.82 -2.12
CA ASN A 267 -12.74 -7.66 -2.68
C ASN A 267 -12.18 -8.90 -3.40
N SER A 268 -11.13 -8.76 -4.21
CA SER A 268 -10.48 -9.90 -4.86
C SER A 268 -9.88 -10.88 -3.85
N LEU A 269 -9.18 -10.39 -2.84
CA LEU A 269 -8.55 -11.24 -1.83
C LEU A 269 -9.58 -11.88 -0.90
N LEU A 270 -10.42 -11.08 -0.25
CA LEU A 270 -11.34 -11.53 0.81
C LEU A 270 -12.52 -12.32 0.25
N SER A 271 -13.19 -11.79 -0.79
CA SER A 271 -14.42 -12.37 -1.32
C SER A 271 -14.14 -13.51 -2.29
N GLN A 272 -13.32 -13.27 -3.32
CA GLN A 272 -13.18 -14.20 -4.44
C GLN A 272 -12.22 -15.35 -4.13
N ILE A 273 -11.11 -15.06 -3.44
CA ILE A 273 -10.06 -16.05 -3.19
C ILE A 273 -10.17 -16.69 -1.81
N MET A 274 -10.17 -15.88 -0.75
CA MET A 274 -10.10 -16.39 0.62
C MET A 274 -11.47 -16.75 1.20
N LYS A 275 -12.57 -16.37 0.53
CA LYS A 275 -13.97 -16.61 0.94
C LYS A 275 -14.22 -16.28 2.42
N VAL A 276 -13.76 -15.11 2.83
CA VAL A 276 -13.92 -14.60 4.20
C VAL A 276 -15.38 -14.21 4.41
N GLU A 277 -15.94 -14.44 5.58
CA GLU A 277 -17.27 -13.91 5.89
C GLU A 277 -17.19 -12.37 6.00
N PRO A 278 -18.11 -11.61 5.37
CA PRO A 278 -18.12 -10.16 5.48
C PRO A 278 -18.13 -9.68 6.92
N PHE A 279 -17.32 -8.67 7.23
CA PHE A 279 -17.18 -8.17 8.60
C PHE A 279 -18.41 -7.39 9.08
N LEU A 280 -19.17 -6.80 8.15
CA LEU A 280 -20.30 -5.93 8.44
C LEU A 280 -21.59 -6.57 7.96
N LYS A 281 -22.53 -6.75 8.90
CA LYS A 281 -23.91 -7.18 8.63
C LYS A 281 -24.86 -6.03 8.91
N LEU A 282 -25.50 -5.51 7.87
CA LEU A 282 -26.37 -4.34 7.97
C LEU A 282 -27.84 -4.75 8.15
N SER A 283 -28.61 -3.90 8.84
CA SER A 283 -30.06 -4.06 9.01
C SER A 283 -30.82 -4.01 7.68
N SER A 284 -30.24 -3.43 6.63
CA SER A 284 -30.77 -3.46 5.26
C SER A 284 -30.77 -4.86 4.61
N GLY A 285 -30.09 -5.83 5.23
CA GLY A 285 -29.89 -7.17 4.69
C GLY A 285 -28.68 -7.31 3.77
N GLN A 286 -27.85 -6.27 3.67
CA GLN A 286 -26.59 -6.29 2.93
C GLN A 286 -25.42 -6.67 3.85
N ASP A 287 -24.50 -7.44 3.31
CA ASP A 287 -23.25 -7.82 3.95
C ASP A 287 -22.08 -7.20 3.17
N SER A 288 -21.09 -6.63 3.87
CA SER A 288 -19.94 -5.94 3.27
C SER A 288 -18.66 -6.08 4.09
N TYR A 289 -17.50 -5.91 3.46
CA TYR A 289 -16.20 -5.87 4.14
C TYR A 289 -15.84 -4.46 4.63
N PHE A 290 -16.38 -3.43 3.99
CA PHE A 290 -16.09 -2.04 4.26
C PHE A 290 -17.36 -1.19 4.21
N TYR A 291 -17.31 -0.05 4.88
CA TYR A 291 -18.38 0.94 4.91
C TYR A 291 -17.93 2.23 4.24
N GLN A 292 -18.58 2.59 3.13
CA GLN A 292 -18.38 3.89 2.48
C GLN A 292 -19.20 4.96 3.19
N LEU A 293 -18.53 6.04 3.62
CA LEU A 293 -19.21 7.21 4.18
C LEU A 293 -19.98 7.94 3.07
N PHE A 294 -21.31 8.00 3.24
CA PHE A 294 -22.22 8.78 2.42
C PHE A 294 -22.77 9.91 3.27
N VAL A 295 -22.16 11.08 3.12
CA VAL A 295 -22.53 12.28 3.89
C VAL A 295 -22.88 13.43 2.95
N GLU A 296 -23.83 14.26 3.34
CA GLU A 296 -24.04 15.56 2.71
C GLU A 296 -23.09 16.56 3.34
N LYS A 297 -22.49 17.42 2.50
CA LYS A 297 -21.52 18.40 2.96
C LYS A 297 -22.22 19.46 3.84
N ASP A 298 -21.83 19.51 5.12
CA ASP A 298 -22.19 20.61 6.01
C ASP A 298 -21.09 21.67 5.96
N GLU A 299 -21.41 22.85 5.41
CA GLU A 299 -20.46 23.96 5.30
C GLU A 299 -19.98 24.50 6.66
N ARG A 300 -20.67 24.17 7.75
CA ARG A 300 -20.28 24.55 9.11
C ARG A 300 -19.15 23.67 9.65
N LEU A 301 -19.00 22.46 9.12
CA LEU A 301 -17.95 21.51 9.52
C LEU A 301 -16.71 21.70 8.63
N THR A 302 -15.69 22.37 9.17
CA THR A 302 -14.42 22.59 8.45
C THR A 302 -13.41 21.47 8.67
N PHE A 303 -13.46 20.83 9.84
CA PHE A 303 -12.57 19.73 10.23
C PHE A 303 -13.36 18.66 11.00
N PRO A 304 -14.23 17.90 10.32
CA PRO A 304 -15.04 16.87 10.97
C PRO A 304 -14.20 15.67 11.41
N THR A 305 -14.66 15.02 12.48
CA THR A 305 -14.13 13.72 12.91
C THR A 305 -14.75 12.57 12.12
N VAL A 306 -14.05 11.43 12.05
CA VAL A 306 -14.62 10.21 11.49
C VAL A 306 -15.88 9.78 12.26
N GLN A 307 -15.92 9.92 13.59
CA GLN A 307 -17.14 9.66 14.39
C GLN A 307 -18.34 10.47 13.88
N GLN A 308 -18.20 11.79 13.69
CA GLN A 308 -19.29 12.64 13.22
C GLN A 308 -19.79 12.24 11.83
N LEU A 309 -18.87 11.99 10.89
CA LEU A 309 -19.23 11.58 9.54
C LEU A 309 -19.87 10.19 9.52
N PHE A 310 -19.38 9.29 10.35
CA PHE A 310 -19.90 7.94 10.51
C PHE A 310 -21.34 7.94 11.03
N GLU A 311 -21.60 8.68 12.10
CA GLU A 311 -22.94 8.86 12.66
C GLU A 311 -23.89 9.53 11.67
N GLN A 312 -23.44 10.59 10.98
CA GLN A 312 -24.24 11.27 9.96
C GLN A 312 -24.60 10.33 8.79
N SER A 313 -23.64 9.52 8.34
CA SER A 313 -23.85 8.57 7.25
C SER A 313 -24.89 7.50 7.62
N PHE A 314 -24.74 6.87 8.79
CA PHE A 314 -25.71 5.89 9.30
C PHE A 314 -27.09 6.49 9.52
N HIS A 315 -27.14 7.73 10.01
CA HIS A 315 -28.38 8.48 10.19
C HIS A 315 -29.11 8.74 8.86
N SER A 316 -28.39 9.20 7.83
CA SER A 316 -28.97 9.52 6.53
C SER A 316 -29.43 8.27 5.77
N SER A 317 -28.72 7.16 5.91
CA SER A 317 -29.02 5.91 5.22
C SER A 317 -30.06 5.03 5.94
N ASP A 318 -30.44 5.37 7.17
CA ASP A 318 -31.38 4.60 8.01
C ASP A 318 -31.00 3.12 8.18
N ILE A 319 -29.70 2.86 8.30
CA ILE A 319 -29.14 1.52 8.51
C ILE A 319 -28.57 1.40 9.92
N LYS A 320 -28.42 0.16 10.40
CA LYS A 320 -27.77 -0.20 11.66
C LYS A 320 -26.89 -1.44 11.48
N LEU A 321 -25.94 -1.64 12.38
CA LEU A 321 -25.13 -2.85 12.45
C LEU A 321 -25.87 -3.92 13.25
N LYS A 322 -26.04 -5.13 12.72
CA LYS A 322 -26.74 -6.22 13.42
C LYS A 322 -25.95 -6.77 14.62
N GLU A 323 -24.63 -6.72 14.53
CA GLU A 323 -23.71 -7.22 15.55
C GLU A 323 -22.44 -6.36 15.59
N VAL A 324 -21.66 -6.52 16.65
CA VAL A 324 -20.36 -5.84 16.81
C VAL A 324 -19.35 -6.50 15.87
N PRO A 325 -18.82 -5.77 14.88
CA PRO A 325 -17.85 -6.35 13.96
C PRO A 325 -16.49 -6.51 14.64
N SER A 326 -15.76 -7.58 14.32
CA SER A 326 -14.37 -7.73 14.79
C SER A 326 -13.43 -6.71 14.15
N CYS A 327 -13.71 -6.33 12.90
CA CYS A 327 -13.00 -5.31 12.14
C CYS A 327 -14.00 -4.40 11.44
N LEU A 328 -13.76 -3.09 11.46
CA LEU A 328 -14.55 -2.11 10.73
C LEU A 328 -13.61 -1.27 9.86
N ILE A 329 -13.74 -1.41 8.55
CA ILE A 329 -12.99 -0.62 7.57
C ILE A 329 -13.92 0.46 7.03
N ILE A 330 -13.56 1.74 7.24
CA ILE A 330 -14.35 2.90 6.82
C ILE A 330 -13.63 3.61 5.69
N GLN A 331 -14.29 3.75 4.54
CA GLN A 331 -13.79 4.56 3.43
C GLN A 331 -14.25 6.01 3.59
N MET A 332 -13.31 6.92 3.41
CA MET A 332 -13.55 8.36 3.49
C MET A 332 -14.42 8.84 2.32
N PRO A 333 -15.21 9.92 2.49
CA PRO A 333 -16.12 10.42 1.45
C PRO A 333 -15.34 11.13 0.33
N ARG A 334 -14.84 10.33 -0.61
CA ARG A 334 -14.10 10.77 -1.80
C ARG A 334 -14.84 10.35 -3.05
N PHE A 335 -14.72 11.18 -4.10
CA PHE A 335 -15.29 10.88 -5.42
C PHE A 335 -14.20 10.97 -6.48
N GLY A 336 -13.74 9.82 -6.98
CA GLY A 336 -12.63 9.77 -7.92
C GLY A 336 -11.31 10.28 -7.32
N LYS A 337 -10.33 10.60 -8.18
CA LYS A 337 -8.95 10.93 -7.76
C LYS A 337 -8.78 12.34 -7.19
N SER A 338 -9.65 13.28 -7.56
CA SER A 338 -9.44 14.71 -7.27
C SER A 338 -10.43 15.29 -6.26
N TYR A 339 -11.59 14.68 -6.06
CA TYR A 339 -12.62 15.25 -5.21
C TYR A 339 -12.61 14.62 -3.82
N LYS A 340 -12.31 15.45 -2.82
CA LYS A 340 -12.46 15.16 -1.40
C LYS A 340 -13.62 16.00 -0.87
N MET A 341 -14.58 15.39 -0.19
CA MET A 341 -15.74 16.14 0.32
C MET A 341 -15.35 17.20 1.35
N TYR A 342 -14.45 16.81 2.26
CA TYR A 342 -13.83 17.69 3.24
C TYR A 342 -12.32 17.75 2.98
N PRO A 343 -11.70 18.95 3.09
CA PRO A 343 -10.26 19.10 2.86
C PRO A 343 -9.41 18.46 3.96
N ARG A 344 -9.94 18.39 5.18
CA ARG A 344 -9.32 17.78 6.36
C ARG A 344 -10.36 16.96 7.09
N ILE A 345 -10.01 15.74 7.51
CA ILE A 345 -10.84 14.87 8.36
C ILE A 345 -9.94 14.38 9.49
N LEU A 346 -10.45 14.40 10.72
CA LEU A 346 -9.74 13.86 11.90
C LEU A 346 -10.11 12.37 12.08
N PRO A 347 -9.19 11.42 11.90
CA PRO A 347 -9.43 10.03 12.28
C PRO A 347 -9.70 9.94 13.78
N SER A 348 -10.88 9.48 14.15
CA SER A 348 -11.23 9.27 15.56
C SER A 348 -10.41 8.10 16.09
N GLN A 349 -9.68 8.29 17.19
CA GLN A 349 -8.87 7.22 17.78
C GLN A 349 -9.74 6.08 18.33
N PHE A 350 -10.86 6.43 18.95
CA PHE A 350 -11.90 5.48 19.35
C PHE A 350 -13.19 5.83 18.61
N LEU A 351 -13.84 4.82 18.07
CA LEU A 351 -15.13 4.94 17.41
C LEU A 351 -16.21 4.36 18.31
N ASP A 352 -17.15 5.19 18.74
CA ASP A 352 -18.32 4.74 19.50
C ASP A 352 -19.37 4.20 18.55
N ILE A 353 -19.65 2.90 18.63
CA ILE A 353 -20.62 2.22 17.77
C ILE A 353 -21.93 1.91 18.51
N THR A 354 -22.04 2.27 19.80
CA THR A 354 -23.15 1.88 20.68
C THR A 354 -24.52 2.20 20.09
N ASP A 355 -24.68 3.40 19.53
CA ASP A 355 -25.94 3.91 18.99
C ASP A 355 -26.18 3.49 17.53
N ILE A 356 -25.23 2.77 16.93
CA ILE A 356 -25.31 2.27 15.56
C ILE A 356 -25.63 0.77 15.53
N ILE A 357 -25.30 0.04 16.60
CA ILE A 357 -25.71 -1.36 16.77
C ILE A 357 -27.23 -1.45 16.98
N GLU A 358 -27.84 -2.41 16.28
CA GLU A 358 -29.24 -2.81 16.42
C GLU A 358 -29.43 -3.49 17.78
N ASP A 359 -30.52 -3.15 18.47
CA ASP A 359 -30.89 -3.72 19.78
C ASP A 359 -29.88 -3.53 20.93
N SER A 360 -28.84 -2.70 20.71
CA SER A 360 -27.91 -2.27 21.75
C SER A 360 -28.64 -1.44 22.81
N PRO A 361 -28.43 -1.70 24.12
CA PRO A 361 -29.03 -0.93 25.19
C PRO A 361 -28.40 0.48 25.25
N ARG A 362 -29.23 1.51 25.15
CA ARG A 362 -28.78 2.90 25.08
C ARG A 362 -29.10 3.67 26.34
N GLN A 363 -28.28 4.68 26.61
CA GLN A 363 -28.51 5.61 27.70
C GLN A 363 -29.43 6.75 27.24
N CYS A 364 -30.40 7.11 28.08
CA CYS A 364 -31.23 8.27 27.86
C CYS A 364 -30.40 9.53 28.03
N THR A 365 -30.30 10.33 26.97
CA THR A 365 -29.50 11.57 26.93
C THR A 365 -29.87 12.60 28.02
N VAL A 366 -31.11 12.56 28.54
CA VAL A 366 -31.58 13.54 29.55
C VAL A 366 -31.32 13.09 30.98
N CYS A 367 -31.57 11.83 31.31
CA CYS A 367 -31.56 11.35 32.70
C CYS A 367 -30.50 10.28 33.00
N GLY A 368 -29.77 9.80 32.00
CA GLY A 368 -28.74 8.78 32.18
C GLY A 368 -29.28 7.36 32.42
N LYS A 369 -30.61 7.16 32.46
CA LYS A 369 -31.23 5.82 32.64
C LYS A 369 -31.40 5.10 31.30
N LEU A 370 -31.83 3.85 31.33
CA LEU A 370 -32.13 3.07 30.13
C LEU A 370 -33.13 3.79 29.19
N ALA A 371 -32.75 3.92 27.92
CA ALA A 371 -33.62 4.40 26.87
C ALA A 371 -34.51 3.28 26.34
N GLU A 372 -35.79 3.59 26.13
CA GLU A 372 -36.77 2.67 25.55
C GLU A 372 -37.22 3.13 24.17
N TYR A 373 -36.89 4.37 23.81
CA TYR A 373 -37.32 5.02 22.58
C TYR A 373 -36.14 5.72 21.91
N GLU A 374 -36.16 5.72 20.59
CA GLU A 374 -35.24 6.46 19.74
C GLU A 374 -36.07 7.41 18.87
N CYS A 375 -35.66 8.67 18.81
CA CYS A 375 -36.24 9.65 17.90
C CYS A 375 -35.16 10.14 16.95
N ARG A 376 -35.19 9.64 15.71
CA ARG A 376 -34.24 10.00 14.68
C ARG A 376 -34.29 11.51 14.38
N GLU A 377 -35.48 12.09 14.28
CA GLU A 377 -35.67 13.52 14.02
C GLU A 377 -35.07 14.45 15.12
N CYS A 378 -34.70 13.93 16.29
CA CYS A 378 -33.99 14.70 17.31
C CYS A 378 -32.49 14.86 17.03
N PHE A 379 -31.92 14.18 16.03
CA PHE A 379 -30.52 14.32 15.64
C PHE A 379 -30.20 15.78 15.27
N GLY A 380 -29.13 16.34 15.84
CA GLY A 380 -28.74 17.74 15.66
C GLY A 380 -29.71 18.80 16.22
N CYS A 381 -30.82 18.40 16.86
CA CYS A 381 -31.83 19.33 17.38
C CYS A 381 -31.61 19.76 18.83
N LEU A 382 -30.78 19.04 19.58
CA LEU A 382 -30.47 19.33 20.97
C LEU A 382 -29.23 20.23 21.05
N GLN A 383 -29.30 21.30 21.85
CA GLN A 383 -28.17 22.21 22.04
C GLN A 383 -26.97 21.55 22.73
N ALA A 384 -27.18 20.40 23.39
CA ALA A 384 -26.15 19.68 24.13
C ALA A 384 -25.21 18.86 23.24
N GLY A 385 -25.61 18.53 22.00
CA GLY A 385 -24.75 17.81 21.06
C GLY A 385 -25.47 17.38 19.78
N SER A 386 -24.67 16.95 18.81
CA SER A 386 -25.11 16.62 17.45
C SER A 386 -24.98 15.14 17.09
N GLY A 387 -24.60 14.28 18.04
CA GLY A 387 -24.36 12.86 17.78
C GLY A 387 -25.60 11.98 17.90
N LEU A 388 -25.47 10.71 17.53
CA LEU A 388 -26.55 9.72 17.63
C LEU A 388 -26.94 9.41 19.08
N ASP A 389 -26.04 9.61 20.03
CA ASP A 389 -26.24 9.48 21.47
C ASP A 389 -27.31 10.44 22.03
N TYR A 390 -27.63 11.52 21.32
CA TYR A 390 -28.69 12.47 21.65
C TYR A 390 -30.08 12.07 21.15
N THR A 391 -30.21 10.91 20.49
CA THR A 391 -31.49 10.45 19.91
C THR A 391 -32.25 9.46 20.79
N ALA A 392 -31.66 8.98 21.88
CA ALA A 392 -32.21 7.94 22.74
C ALA A 392 -32.84 8.51 24.03
N PHE A 393 -34.07 8.08 24.35
CA PHE A 393 -34.86 8.59 25.47
C PHE A 393 -35.58 7.48 26.26
N CYS A 394 -35.70 7.67 27.57
CA CYS A 394 -36.71 6.95 28.35
C CYS A 394 -38.10 7.57 28.10
N GLN A 395 -39.17 6.84 28.40
CA GLN A 395 -40.54 7.29 28.12
C GLN A 395 -40.88 8.68 28.70
N LYS A 396 -40.42 8.96 29.93
CA LYS A 396 -40.69 10.25 30.61
C LYS A 396 -39.96 11.40 29.90
N CYS A 397 -38.66 11.24 29.66
CA CYS A 397 -37.83 12.26 29.03
C CYS A 397 -38.24 12.49 27.57
N LEU A 398 -38.66 11.45 26.84
CA LEU A 398 -39.19 11.57 25.49
C LEU A 398 -40.35 12.58 25.48
N ASN A 399 -41.35 12.37 26.34
CA ASN A 399 -42.52 13.24 26.43
C ASN A 399 -42.11 14.69 26.74
N THR A 400 -41.21 14.89 27.70
CA THR A 400 -40.73 16.24 28.08
C THR A 400 -40.01 16.93 26.92
N VAL A 401 -39.11 16.23 26.21
CA VAL A 401 -38.34 16.81 25.10
C VAL A 401 -39.25 17.18 23.91
N HIS A 402 -40.28 16.37 23.68
CA HIS A 402 -41.24 16.52 22.57
C HIS A 402 -42.40 17.48 22.90
N MET A 403 -42.50 18.01 24.12
CA MET A 403 -43.40 19.14 24.40
C MET A 403 -42.94 20.45 23.73
N HIS A 404 -41.67 20.53 23.33
CA HIS A 404 -41.14 21.71 22.67
C HIS A 404 -41.73 21.85 21.26
N ALA A 405 -42.20 23.06 20.88
CA ALA A 405 -42.91 23.31 19.62
C ALA A 405 -42.16 22.82 18.37
N LYS A 406 -40.82 22.94 18.36
CA LYS A 406 -39.98 22.45 17.25
C LYS A 406 -39.92 20.92 17.10
N ARG A 407 -40.32 20.16 18.13
CA ARG A 407 -40.15 18.69 18.22
C ARG A 407 -41.46 17.93 18.45
N ALA A 408 -42.58 18.64 18.56
CA ALA A 408 -43.89 18.04 18.85
C ALA A 408 -44.37 17.06 17.78
N ASN A 409 -43.91 17.23 16.53
CA ASN A 409 -44.31 16.40 15.40
C ASN A 409 -43.33 15.25 15.12
N HIS A 410 -42.26 15.11 15.91
CA HIS A 410 -41.27 14.06 15.64
C HIS A 410 -41.83 12.67 15.90
N LYS A 411 -41.41 11.70 15.08
CA LYS A 411 -41.77 10.29 15.27
C LYS A 411 -40.69 9.56 16.05
N SER A 412 -41.10 8.91 17.15
CA SER A 412 -40.25 8.03 17.95
C SER A 412 -40.51 6.56 17.63
N LYS A 413 -39.44 5.75 17.55
CA LYS A 413 -39.48 4.30 17.44
C LYS A 413 -39.15 3.67 18.80
N LYS A 414 -39.82 2.56 19.14
CA LYS A 414 -39.51 1.79 20.35
C LYS A 414 -38.27 0.93 20.11
N LEU A 415 -37.32 0.96 21.04
CA LEU A 415 -36.11 0.15 21.02
C LEU A 415 -36.40 -1.26 21.55
N SER A 416 -35.79 -2.27 20.94
CA SER A 416 -35.76 -3.63 21.48
C SER A 416 -34.61 -3.70 22.46
N VAL A 417 -34.93 -3.69 23.75
CA VAL A 417 -33.93 -3.80 24.82
C VAL A 417 -33.95 -5.22 25.40
N PRO A 418 -32.80 -5.92 25.51
CA PRO A 418 -32.74 -7.26 26.08
C PRO A 418 -33.25 -7.29 27.52
N ARG A 419 -33.83 -8.42 27.94
CA ARG A 419 -34.53 -8.54 29.23
C ARG A 419 -33.61 -8.31 30.42
N ASP A 420 -32.36 -8.77 30.34
CA ASP A 420 -31.40 -8.68 31.44
C ASP A 420 -31.08 -7.22 31.78
N PHE A 421 -30.92 -6.38 30.75
CA PHE A 421 -30.71 -4.93 30.91
C PHE A 421 -31.93 -4.22 31.50
N LYS A 422 -33.15 -4.71 31.25
CA LYS A 422 -34.37 -4.14 31.86
C LYS A 422 -34.44 -4.42 33.35
N VAL A 423 -34.01 -5.62 33.78
CA VAL A 423 -34.02 -6.01 35.19
C VAL A 423 -32.95 -5.26 35.98
N MET A 424 -31.79 -4.98 35.37
CA MET A 424 -30.66 -4.31 36.03
C MET A 424 -30.60 -2.79 35.79
N ALA A 425 -31.61 -2.20 35.16
CA ALA A 425 -31.59 -0.81 34.69
C ALA A 425 -31.33 0.25 35.78
N ASP A 426 -31.73 -0.01 37.02
CA ASP A 426 -31.52 0.93 38.15
C ASP A 426 -30.21 0.69 38.92
N HIS A 427 -29.44 -0.35 38.57
CA HIS A 427 -28.22 -0.76 39.30
C HIS A 427 -26.97 -0.86 38.42
N MET A 428 -27.07 -0.52 37.13
CA MET A 428 -25.98 -0.69 36.18
C MET A 428 -25.77 0.55 35.31
N ILE A 429 -24.50 0.92 35.12
CA ILE A 429 -24.10 1.87 34.08
C ILE A 429 -24.07 1.10 32.77
N LEU A 430 -24.80 1.58 31.77
CA LEU A 430 -24.84 0.93 30.46
C LEU A 430 -23.45 1.02 29.79
N PRO A 431 -22.86 -0.11 29.39
CA PRO A 431 -21.57 -0.10 28.72
C PRO A 431 -21.73 0.54 27.34
N ARG A 432 -20.73 1.34 26.95
CA ARG A 432 -20.57 1.81 25.58
C ARG A 432 -19.56 0.95 24.86
N LEU A 433 -19.81 0.70 23.59
CA LEU A 433 -19.03 -0.16 22.72
C LEU A 433 -18.13 0.72 21.87
N TYR A 434 -16.82 0.53 22.01
CA TYR A 434 -15.81 1.27 21.30
C TYR A 434 -14.98 0.36 20.40
N MET A 435 -14.57 0.88 19.25
CA MET A 435 -13.56 0.25 18.41
C MET A 435 -12.31 1.12 18.38
N ASP A 436 -11.14 0.50 18.41
CA ASP A 436 -9.84 1.17 18.43
C ASP A 436 -9.29 1.32 17.00
N LEU A 437 -8.88 2.54 16.63
CA LEU A 437 -8.23 2.82 15.36
C LEU A 437 -6.83 2.22 15.37
N PHE A 438 -6.52 1.33 14.43
CA PHE A 438 -5.19 0.72 14.33
C PHE A 438 -4.46 1.03 13.02
N ALA A 439 -5.16 1.46 11.97
CA ALA A 439 -4.50 1.87 10.73
C ALA A 439 -5.28 2.94 9.95
N VAL A 440 -4.55 3.80 9.25
CA VAL A 440 -5.08 4.76 8.28
C VAL A 440 -4.29 4.63 6.99
N VAL A 441 -4.94 4.19 5.92
CA VAL A 441 -4.36 4.19 4.56
C VAL A 441 -4.64 5.55 3.94
N CYS A 442 -3.62 6.20 3.41
CA CYS A 442 -3.70 7.54 2.84
C CYS A 442 -3.30 7.55 1.36
N ILE A 443 -3.95 8.41 0.58
CA ILE A 443 -3.61 8.72 -0.82
C ILE A 443 -3.76 10.22 -1.10
N GLU A 444 -2.70 10.81 -1.62
CA GLU A 444 -2.69 12.20 -2.09
C GLU A 444 -3.13 12.30 -3.55
N THR A 445 -2.48 11.59 -4.47
CA THR A 445 -2.81 11.57 -5.91
C THR A 445 -2.88 10.16 -6.49
N SER A 446 -1.79 9.40 -6.40
CA SER A 446 -1.64 8.06 -7.00
C SER A 446 -0.64 7.17 -6.23
N HIS A 447 -0.36 7.53 -4.97
CA HIS A 447 0.58 6.80 -4.14
C HIS A 447 0.01 6.59 -2.74
N TYR A 448 -0.26 5.33 -2.44
CA TYR A 448 -0.78 4.88 -1.16
C TYR A 448 0.35 4.72 -0.14
N VAL A 449 0.11 5.24 1.06
CA VAL A 449 0.97 5.09 2.23
C VAL A 449 0.10 4.68 3.42
N ALA A 450 0.71 4.22 4.50
CA ALA A 450 -0.03 3.80 5.69
C ALA A 450 0.51 4.45 6.96
N PHE A 451 -0.41 4.83 7.85
CA PHE A 451 -0.13 5.04 9.26
C PHE A 451 -0.66 3.84 10.03
N VAL A 452 0.18 3.18 10.82
CA VAL A 452 -0.22 1.98 11.57
C VAL A 452 0.19 2.12 13.03
N LYS A 453 -0.73 1.77 13.92
CA LYS A 453 -0.56 1.77 15.37
C LYS A 453 0.24 0.53 15.77
N ALA A 454 1.35 0.72 16.47
CA ALA A 454 2.29 -0.34 16.80
C ALA A 454 2.07 -0.97 18.19
N GLY A 455 1.08 -0.50 18.94
CA GLY A 455 0.76 -1.03 20.27
C GLY A 455 -0.69 -0.77 20.67
N SER A 456 -1.03 -1.12 21.91
CA SER A 456 -2.39 -1.00 22.45
C SER A 456 -2.55 0.26 23.31
N GLY A 457 -3.77 0.82 23.32
CA GLY A 457 -4.11 1.97 24.15
C GLY A 457 -3.94 3.33 23.45
N PRO A 458 -4.31 4.44 24.12
CA PRO A 458 -4.37 5.77 23.51
C PRO A 458 -2.99 6.37 23.21
N ASP A 459 -1.98 6.07 24.03
CA ASP A 459 -0.63 6.62 23.89
C ASP A 459 0.31 5.71 23.08
N ALA A 460 -0.26 4.69 22.41
CA ALA A 460 0.53 3.74 21.65
C ALA A 460 1.31 4.42 20.51
N PRO A 461 2.55 3.95 20.24
CA PRO A 461 3.37 4.53 19.19
C PRO A 461 2.79 4.23 17.79
N TRP A 462 3.05 5.12 16.83
CA TRP A 462 2.60 4.98 15.45
C TRP A 462 3.76 5.06 14.47
N CYS A 463 3.71 4.23 13.43
CA CYS A 463 4.63 4.31 12.32
C CYS A 463 3.93 4.79 11.04
N PHE A 464 4.63 5.62 10.29
CA PHE A 464 4.36 5.89 8.88
C PHE A 464 5.12 4.88 8.02
N PHE A 465 4.49 4.38 6.96
CA PHE A 465 5.06 3.42 6.03
C PHE A 465 4.85 3.86 4.59
N ASP A 466 5.94 3.86 3.83
CA ASP A 466 5.97 4.10 2.39
C ASP A 466 6.76 2.96 1.70
N SER A 467 6.09 2.25 0.78
CA SER A 467 6.70 1.12 0.05
C SER A 467 7.70 1.54 -1.04
N MET A 468 7.69 2.83 -1.43
CA MET A 468 8.52 3.40 -2.49
C MET A 468 9.18 4.72 -2.05
N ALA A 469 9.57 4.82 -0.78
CA ALA A 469 10.15 6.03 -0.18
C ALA A 469 11.42 6.51 -0.90
N ASP A 470 12.24 5.60 -1.38
CA ASP A 470 13.49 5.89 -2.09
C ASP A 470 13.72 4.85 -3.21
N ARG A 471 14.68 5.11 -4.10
CA ARG A 471 15.01 4.23 -5.24
C ARG A 471 16.51 4.14 -5.46
N LYS A 472 17.02 2.91 -5.53
CA LYS A 472 18.41 2.64 -5.94
C LYS A 472 18.47 2.24 -7.41
N GLY A 473 19.25 2.97 -8.20
CA GLY A 473 19.45 2.70 -9.63
C GLY A 473 18.35 3.22 -10.53
N GLU A 474 18.59 3.17 -11.85
CA GLU A 474 17.69 3.74 -12.87
C GLU A 474 16.72 2.68 -13.43
N LYS A 475 16.95 2.20 -14.66
CA LYS A 475 16.05 1.29 -15.39
C LYS A 475 15.95 -0.11 -14.76
N ASN A 476 17.06 -0.63 -14.26
CA ASN A 476 17.12 -1.89 -13.51
C ASN A 476 17.16 -1.66 -11.99
N GLY A 477 16.77 -0.45 -11.55
CA GLY A 477 16.74 -0.10 -10.14
C GLY A 477 15.58 -0.74 -9.39
N TYR A 478 15.66 -0.71 -8.07
CA TYR A 478 14.64 -1.20 -7.15
C TYR A 478 14.27 -0.13 -6.13
N ASN A 479 13.04 -0.18 -5.64
CA ASN A 479 12.58 0.74 -4.61
C ASN A 479 13.04 0.29 -3.22
N ILE A 480 13.19 1.24 -2.32
CA ILE A 480 13.56 1.03 -0.93
C ILE A 480 12.35 1.46 -0.09
N PRO A 481 11.70 0.53 0.63
CA PRO A 481 10.63 0.87 1.54
C PRO A 481 11.21 1.48 2.82
N GLU A 482 10.43 2.32 3.48
CA GLU A 482 10.82 2.98 4.72
C GLU A 482 9.68 2.97 5.74
N MET A 483 10.03 2.67 6.99
CA MET A 483 9.17 2.87 8.15
C MET A 483 9.72 4.01 8.99
N ILE A 484 8.86 4.95 9.38
CA ILE A 484 9.25 6.13 10.17
C ILE A 484 8.38 6.19 11.43
N SER A 485 8.99 6.30 12.61
CA SER A 485 8.27 6.53 13.86
C SER A 485 7.72 7.97 13.90
N VAL A 486 6.43 8.14 14.19
CA VAL A 486 5.76 9.44 14.22
C VAL A 486 5.31 9.76 15.65
N ARG A 487 6.24 10.30 16.45
CA ARG A 487 6.04 10.56 17.89
C ARG A 487 4.82 11.43 18.20
N GLU A 488 4.54 12.42 17.36
CA GLU A 488 3.47 13.40 17.59
C GLU A 488 2.08 12.90 17.17
N LEU A 489 1.97 11.73 16.53
CA LEU A 489 0.72 11.25 15.96
C LEU A 489 -0.38 11.03 17.02
N PRO A 490 -0.14 10.38 18.17
CA PRO A 490 -1.16 10.26 19.23
C PRO A 490 -1.74 11.62 19.65
N LYS A 491 -0.87 12.63 19.77
CA LYS A 491 -1.27 13.99 20.09
C LYS A 491 -2.11 14.61 18.97
N TRP A 492 -1.76 14.38 17.70
CA TRP A 492 -2.55 14.85 16.56
C TRP A 492 -3.92 14.18 16.44
N LEU A 493 -4.08 12.95 16.93
CA LEU A 493 -5.37 12.26 16.98
C LEU A 493 -6.26 12.69 18.16
N SER A 494 -5.66 13.27 19.21
CA SER A 494 -6.42 13.82 20.33
C SER A 494 -7.23 15.06 19.92
N ASP A 495 -8.43 15.23 20.47
CA ASP A 495 -9.28 16.38 20.17
C ASP A 495 -8.58 17.73 20.39
N GLU A 496 -7.81 17.85 21.47
CA GLU A 496 -7.09 19.09 21.81
C GLU A 496 -5.91 19.34 20.86
N GLY A 497 -5.09 18.32 20.60
CA GLY A 497 -3.94 18.45 19.73
C GLY A 497 -4.33 18.67 18.26
N ALA A 498 -5.38 18.00 17.80
CA ALA A 498 -5.96 18.17 16.47
C ALA A 498 -6.51 19.58 16.25
N ARG A 499 -7.22 20.14 17.23
CA ARG A 499 -7.71 21.53 17.17
C ARG A 499 -6.56 22.52 17.14
N HIS A 500 -5.60 22.36 18.05
CA HIS A 500 -4.45 23.26 18.14
C HIS A 500 -3.65 23.31 16.83
N ILE A 501 -3.37 22.16 16.19
CA ILE A 501 -2.63 22.13 14.93
C ILE A 501 -3.47 22.67 13.77
N ASN A 502 -4.78 22.38 13.75
CA ASN A 502 -5.68 22.86 12.71
C ASN A 502 -5.87 24.39 12.76
N GLU A 503 -5.99 24.97 13.96
CA GLU A 503 -6.14 26.42 14.16
C GLU A 503 -4.85 27.19 13.82
N ARG A 504 -3.68 26.61 14.16
CA ARG A 504 -2.39 27.22 13.86
C ARG A 504 -2.02 27.16 12.37
N SER A 505 -2.41 26.08 11.69
CA SER A 505 -2.10 25.86 10.27
C SER A 505 -3.26 26.27 9.37
N VAL A 506 -3.36 27.58 9.09
CA VAL A 506 -4.42 28.17 8.26
C VAL A 506 -4.40 27.60 6.82
N LYS A 507 -3.22 27.27 6.28
CA LYS A 507 -3.09 26.59 4.98
C LYS A 507 -2.56 25.17 5.18
N ASP A 508 -2.94 24.26 4.28
CA ASP A 508 -2.50 22.85 4.33
C ASP A 508 -0.98 22.69 4.20
N LYS A 509 -0.29 23.68 3.60
CA LYS A 509 1.17 23.71 3.48
C LYS A 509 1.88 24.00 4.81
N ASP A 510 1.16 24.56 5.78
CA ASP A 510 1.69 24.91 7.10
C ASP A 510 1.56 23.73 8.08
N LEU A 511 0.92 22.63 7.67
CA LEU A 511 0.84 21.40 8.45
C LEU A 511 2.19 20.64 8.35
N PRO A 512 2.64 19.99 9.43
CA PRO A 512 3.70 18.99 9.35
C PRO A 512 3.36 17.93 8.30
N GLU A 513 4.37 17.44 7.59
CA GLU A 513 4.20 16.52 6.45
C GLU A 513 3.30 15.32 6.77
N HIS A 514 3.61 14.59 7.83
CA HIS A 514 2.82 13.43 8.26
C HIS A 514 1.40 13.82 8.73
N ALA A 515 1.23 14.97 9.39
CA ALA A 515 -0.09 15.45 9.80
C ALA A 515 -0.95 15.84 8.58
N LYS A 516 -0.34 16.49 7.58
CA LYS A 516 -0.99 16.79 6.30
C LYS A 516 -1.45 15.50 5.63
N ARG A 517 -0.56 14.50 5.49
CA ARG A 517 -0.89 13.19 4.91
C ARG A 517 -2.01 12.49 5.69
N LEU A 518 -2.02 12.58 7.02
CA LEU A 518 -3.06 11.97 7.84
C LEU A 518 -4.42 12.66 7.66
N PHE A 519 -4.48 13.98 7.81
CA PHE A 519 -5.75 14.71 7.82
C PHE A 519 -6.32 14.99 6.43
N CYS A 520 -5.47 15.33 5.47
CA CYS A 520 -5.89 15.69 4.13
C CYS A 520 -5.99 14.47 3.22
N ASP A 521 -5.17 13.44 3.46
CA ASP A 521 -4.98 12.34 2.53
C ASP A 521 -5.56 11.00 3.00
N ALA A 522 -6.25 10.92 4.15
CA ALA A 522 -6.95 9.72 4.59
C ALA A 522 -7.93 9.14 3.53
N TYR A 523 -7.75 7.86 3.21
CA TYR A 523 -8.56 7.09 2.27
C TYR A 523 -9.42 6.05 2.99
N MET A 524 -8.79 5.23 3.83
CA MET A 524 -9.46 4.21 4.65
C MET A 524 -8.97 4.32 6.09
N CYS A 525 -9.89 4.25 7.04
CA CYS A 525 -9.61 4.08 8.47
C CYS A 525 -10.02 2.67 8.90
N MET A 526 -9.12 1.94 9.56
CA MET A 526 -9.38 0.58 10.02
C MET A 526 -9.45 0.54 11.54
N TYR A 527 -10.56 -0.01 12.03
CA TYR A 527 -10.90 -0.12 13.43
C TYR A 527 -11.02 -1.58 13.84
N GLN A 528 -10.64 -1.89 15.07
CA GLN A 528 -10.73 -3.23 15.64
C GLN A 528 -11.48 -3.21 16.98
N SER A 529 -12.18 -4.30 17.27
CA SER A 529 -12.83 -4.45 18.58
C SER A 529 -11.79 -4.62 19.69
N THR A 530 -11.96 -3.90 20.80
CA THR A 530 -11.11 -4.03 21.99
C THR A 530 -11.26 -5.39 22.68
N ASP A 531 -12.39 -6.07 22.48
CA ASP A 531 -12.71 -7.35 23.13
C ASP A 531 -12.11 -8.56 22.40
N VAL A 532 -11.68 -8.38 21.15
CA VAL A 532 -11.19 -9.46 20.26
C VAL A 532 -9.65 -9.54 20.24
N MET A 533 -8.95 -8.85 21.14
CA MET A 533 -7.49 -8.98 21.28
C MET A 533 -7.16 -10.39 21.80
N MET A 534 -6.86 -11.32 20.89
CA MET A 534 -6.53 -12.72 21.20
C MET A 534 -5.16 -12.90 21.89
N TYR A 535 -4.47 -11.83 22.25
CA TYR A 535 -3.25 -11.89 23.05
C TYR A 535 -3.20 -10.70 24.01
N HIS A 536 -3.42 -10.98 25.29
CA HIS A 536 -2.98 -10.17 26.43
C HIS A 536 -1.88 -10.90 27.16
#